data_AF-A0A2N1HTV5-F1
#
_entry.id   AF-A0A2N1HTV5-F1
#
_cell.length_a   1.000
_cell.length_b   1.000
_cell.length_c   1.000
_cell.angle_alpha   90.00
_cell.angle_beta   90.00
_cell.angle_gamma   90.00
#
_symmetry.space_group_name_H-M   'P 1'
#
loop_
_entity.id
_entity.type
_entity.pdbx_description
1 polymer ?
#
loop_
_entity_poly.entity_id
_entity_poly.type
_entity_poly.pdbx_seq_one_letter_code
_entity_poly.pdbx_strand_id
1 'polypeptide(L)'
;MVTQPLNITLPRYCPCCWRPVTEKNKKGSPANYCAMHKPEGSTKHNYMRARRTIEKVLADELGLTEILKMKFGDTDKLNKIISTLAADPISLSFADINSGKSLIKELLNITSNHYKIAFEKLKELGDYVEQSNLSVELVLLAMHVAMGTHKVDQARSEISVYDTKKVSKIWFIQLLFTIARYEAFAIINERASVRRPRKDKDLKLRASIKKEVDLAKSSNKKPNQTAIAKKLNISKQRVGKLIKELYPVPKGDRKCDIHTATN
;
A
#
# COMPACT_ATOMS: atom_id res chain seq x y z
N MET A 1 21.77 -27.42 15.49
CA MET A 1 22.44 -26.42 14.63
C MET A 1 22.24 -25.05 15.27
N VAL A 2 23.31 -24.39 15.71
CA VAL A 2 23.23 -23.03 16.25
C VAL A 2 23.07 -22.07 15.07
N THR A 3 21.85 -21.61 14.82
CA THR A 3 21.60 -20.52 13.86
C THR A 3 22.20 -19.25 14.46
N GLN A 4 23.44 -18.93 14.09
CA GLN A 4 23.95 -17.59 14.35
C GLN A 4 22.98 -16.59 13.73
N PRO A 5 22.55 -15.54 14.48
CA PRO A 5 21.67 -14.53 13.93
C PRO A 5 22.38 -13.86 12.74
N LEU A 6 21.79 -14.00 11.57
CA LEU A 6 22.24 -13.32 10.37
C LEU A 6 22.10 -11.81 10.60
N ASN A 7 23.22 -11.12 10.77
CA ASN A 7 23.23 -9.68 11.00
C ASN A 7 23.09 -8.96 9.64
N ILE A 8 21.85 -8.82 9.17
CA ILE A 8 21.53 -8.29 7.85
C ILE A 8 21.24 -6.79 7.96
N THR A 9 22.10 -5.95 7.38
CA THR A 9 21.83 -4.52 7.24
C THR A 9 20.89 -4.30 6.07
N LEU A 10 19.60 -4.07 6.33
CA LEU A 10 18.61 -3.79 5.29
C LEU A 10 18.60 -2.29 4.93
N PRO A 11 18.49 -1.93 3.63
CA PRO A 11 18.25 -0.55 3.25
C PRO A 11 16.95 -0.04 3.89
N ARG A 12 16.97 1.22 4.34
CA ARG A 12 15.79 1.83 4.94
C ARG A 12 14.92 2.42 3.84
N TYR A 13 13.69 1.91 3.73
CA TYR A 13 12.72 2.37 2.75
C TYR A 13 11.61 3.15 3.45
N CYS A 14 11.05 4.13 2.74
CA CYS A 14 9.90 4.86 3.24
C CYS A 14 8.68 3.93 3.27
N PRO A 15 7.98 3.77 4.42
CA PRO A 15 6.81 2.89 4.49
C PRO A 15 5.63 3.37 3.64
N CYS A 16 5.63 4.65 3.23
CA CYS A 16 4.53 5.24 2.48
C CYS A 16 4.62 5.03 0.97
N CYS A 17 5.84 4.90 0.42
CA CYS A 17 6.03 4.87 -1.04
C CYS A 17 7.21 4.03 -1.49
N TRP A 18 7.87 3.32 -0.58
CA TRP A 18 8.96 2.39 -0.88
C TRP A 18 10.17 3.01 -1.59
N ARG A 19 10.29 4.35 -1.57
CA ARG A 19 11.53 5.00 -1.98
C ARG A 19 12.62 4.76 -0.94
N PRO A 20 13.86 4.46 -1.35
CA PRO A 20 15.01 4.48 -0.45
C PRO A 20 15.03 5.81 0.31
N VAL A 21 15.26 5.75 1.62
CA VAL A 21 15.41 6.94 2.45
C VAL A 21 16.87 7.35 2.40
N THR A 22 17.15 8.41 1.66
CA THR A 22 18.49 9.01 1.56
C THR A 22 18.68 10.14 2.55
N GLU A 23 17.60 10.62 3.17
CA GLU A 23 17.62 11.71 4.12
C GLU A 23 18.17 11.26 5.47
N LYS A 24 18.89 12.16 6.15
CA LYS A 24 19.36 11.97 7.51
C LYS A 24 18.48 12.73 8.50
N ASN A 25 18.29 12.17 9.69
CA ASN A 25 17.66 12.87 10.80
C ASN A 25 18.66 13.82 11.49
N LYS A 26 18.19 14.58 12.49
CA LYS A 26 19.03 15.53 13.25
C LYS A 26 20.23 14.89 13.94
N LYS A 27 20.21 13.58 14.16
CA LYS A 27 21.31 12.80 14.79
C LYS A 27 22.25 12.16 13.76
N GLY A 28 22.09 12.47 12.47
CA GLY A 28 22.92 11.95 11.39
C GLY A 28 22.59 10.52 10.92
N SER A 29 21.65 9.81 11.56
CA SER A 29 21.20 8.50 11.11
C SER A 29 20.10 8.60 10.04
N PRO A 30 19.88 7.55 9.21
CA PRO A 30 18.85 7.58 8.17
C PRO A 30 17.48 7.92 8.76
N ALA A 31 16.76 8.83 8.12
CA ALA A 31 15.42 9.23 8.51
C ALA A 31 14.42 8.06 8.39
N ASN A 32 13.23 8.23 8.95
CA ASN A 32 12.18 7.20 8.90
C ASN A 32 11.32 7.29 7.62
N TYR A 33 11.34 8.45 6.95
CA TYR A 33 10.51 8.77 5.80
C TYR A 33 11.32 9.52 4.75
N CYS A 34 10.97 9.32 3.47
CA CYS A 34 11.55 10.12 2.39
C CYS A 34 11.05 11.57 2.43
N ALA A 35 11.70 12.46 1.68
CA ALA A 35 11.37 13.88 1.59
C ALA A 35 9.87 14.16 1.33
N MET A 36 9.20 13.33 0.52
CA MET A 36 7.79 13.53 0.15
C MET A 36 6.76 13.11 1.22
N HIS A 37 7.19 12.33 2.22
CA HIS A 37 6.30 11.72 3.22
C HIS A 37 6.74 12.04 4.65
N LYS A 38 7.39 13.18 4.86
CA LYS A 38 7.67 13.64 6.22
C LYS A 38 6.34 13.99 6.92
N PRO A 39 6.17 13.61 8.20
CA PRO A 39 4.93 13.87 8.95
C PRO A 39 4.77 15.34 9.39
N GLU A 40 5.45 16.27 8.73
CA GLU A 40 5.58 17.66 9.14
C GLU A 40 5.70 18.61 7.93
N GLY A 41 5.54 19.91 8.18
CA GLY A 41 5.69 20.95 7.17
C GLY A 41 4.78 20.78 5.95
N SER A 42 5.31 21.11 4.77
CA SER A 42 4.57 21.11 3.49
C SER A 42 4.17 19.72 3.00
N THR A 43 4.80 18.65 3.50
CA THR A 43 4.57 17.26 3.04
C THR A 43 3.66 16.46 3.95
N LYS A 44 3.24 17.04 5.09
CA LYS A 44 2.30 16.43 6.05
C LYS A 44 1.02 15.93 5.38
N HIS A 45 0.49 16.67 4.41
CA HIS A 45 -0.72 16.28 3.69
C HIS A 45 -0.52 14.99 2.88
N ASN A 46 0.60 14.87 2.17
CA ASN A 46 0.94 13.67 1.40
C ASN A 46 1.17 12.47 2.30
N TYR A 47 1.90 12.67 3.41
CA TYR A 47 2.05 11.65 4.46
C TYR A 47 0.69 11.16 4.96
N MET A 48 -0.21 12.06 5.37
CA MET A 48 -1.52 11.68 5.91
C MET A 48 -2.38 10.96 4.88
N ARG A 49 -2.31 11.35 3.60
CA ARG A 49 -3.03 10.68 2.51
C ARG A 49 -2.51 9.25 2.32
N ALA A 50 -1.20 9.07 2.21
CA ALA A 50 -0.59 7.75 2.06
C ALA A 50 -0.88 6.86 3.27
N ARG A 51 -0.70 7.39 4.49
CA ARG A 51 -0.95 6.68 5.74
C ARG A 51 -2.38 6.16 5.85
N ARG A 52 -3.39 7.01 5.61
CA ARG A 52 -4.81 6.59 5.66
C ARG A 52 -5.13 5.50 4.63
N THR A 53 -4.47 5.55 3.47
CA THR A 53 -4.66 4.55 2.41
C THR A 53 -4.14 3.20 2.88
N ILE A 54 -2.92 3.18 3.44
CA ILE A 54 -2.29 1.97 3.99
C ILE A 54 -3.09 1.43 5.18
N GLU A 55 -3.41 2.27 6.18
CA GLU A 55 -4.20 1.88 7.36
C GLU A 55 -5.53 1.21 6.97
N LYS A 56 -6.19 1.73 5.93
CA LYS A 56 -7.44 1.17 5.42
C LYS A 56 -7.24 -0.20 4.80
N VAL A 57 -6.27 -0.35 3.88
CA VAL A 57 -6.01 -1.65 3.23
C VAL A 57 -5.62 -2.69 4.27
N LEU A 58 -4.76 -2.32 5.23
CA LEU A 58 -4.36 -3.21 6.31
C LEU A 58 -5.54 -3.63 7.19
N ALA A 59 -6.45 -2.71 7.52
CA ALA A 59 -7.64 -3.06 8.28
C ALA A 59 -8.53 -4.05 7.50
N ASP A 60 -8.68 -3.86 6.19
CA ASP A 60 -9.46 -4.75 5.33
C ASP A 60 -8.82 -6.15 5.22
N GLU A 61 -7.50 -6.25 4.99
CA GLU A 61 -6.79 -7.53 4.82
C GLU A 61 -6.65 -8.31 6.14
N LEU A 62 -6.49 -7.61 7.26
CA LEU A 62 -6.38 -8.23 8.59
C LEU A 62 -7.74 -8.46 9.28
N GLY A 63 -8.85 -8.16 8.60
CA GLY A 63 -10.20 -8.29 9.17
C GLY A 63 -10.45 -7.40 10.39
N LEU A 64 -9.69 -6.31 10.54
CA LEU A 64 -9.82 -5.41 11.69
C LEU A 64 -11.01 -4.48 11.47
N THR A 65 -12.00 -4.56 12.35
CA THR A 65 -13.18 -3.70 12.34
C THR A 65 -12.89 -2.25 12.72
N GLU A 66 -11.76 -2.00 13.38
CA GLU A 66 -11.28 -0.65 13.70
C GLU A 66 -10.09 -0.25 12.83
N ILE A 67 -10.12 0.97 12.31
CA ILE A 67 -8.97 1.59 11.66
C ILE A 67 -7.81 1.52 12.66
N LEU A 68 -6.67 0.95 12.25
CA LEU A 68 -5.43 1.00 13.01
C LEU A 68 -5.12 2.47 13.35
N LYS A 69 -5.49 2.92 14.55
CA LYS A 69 -5.23 4.30 15.04
C LYS A 69 -3.75 4.43 15.40
N MET A 70 -2.89 4.35 14.39
CA MET A 70 -1.44 4.47 14.58
C MET A 70 -1.10 5.91 14.94
N LYS A 71 -0.25 6.08 15.97
CA LYS A 71 0.22 7.41 16.37
C LYS A 71 1.31 7.88 15.40
N PHE A 72 1.49 9.19 15.33
CA PHE A 72 2.61 9.77 14.58
C PHE A 72 3.93 9.26 15.17
N GLY A 73 4.80 8.73 14.31
CA GLY A 73 6.10 8.19 14.71
C GLY A 73 6.18 6.66 14.79
N ASP A 74 5.05 5.94 14.73
CA ASP A 74 4.96 4.46 14.80
C ASP A 74 5.46 3.75 13.52
N THR A 75 6.55 4.25 12.92
CA THR A 75 7.11 3.80 11.63
C THR A 75 7.49 2.32 11.67
N ASP A 76 8.11 1.86 12.76
CA ASP A 76 8.54 0.47 12.89
C ASP A 76 7.35 -0.48 13.06
N LYS A 77 6.31 -0.03 13.78
CA LYS A 77 5.05 -0.76 13.88
C LYS A 77 4.36 -0.83 12.51
N LEU A 78 4.36 0.26 11.75
CA LEU A 78 3.74 0.29 10.41
C LEU A 78 4.49 -0.66 9.47
N ASN A 79 5.82 -0.62 9.48
CA ASN A 79 6.65 -1.55 8.73
C ASN A 79 6.35 -3.00 9.12
N LYS A 80 6.27 -3.31 10.42
CA LYS A 80 5.97 -4.66 10.90
C LYS A 80 4.62 -5.16 10.38
N ILE A 81 3.59 -4.32 10.39
CA ILE A 81 2.25 -4.68 9.90
C ILE A 81 2.24 -4.79 8.37
N ILE A 82 2.91 -3.89 7.64
CA ILE A 82 3.02 -4.02 6.17
C ILE A 82 3.71 -5.34 5.79
N SER A 83 4.76 -5.71 6.51
CA SER A 83 5.47 -6.97 6.28
C SER A 83 4.59 -8.22 6.46
N THR A 84 3.47 -8.16 7.19
CA THR A 84 2.59 -9.33 7.34
C THR A 84 1.73 -9.60 6.10
N LEU A 85 1.69 -8.68 5.13
CA LEU A 85 0.95 -8.88 3.88
C LEU A 85 1.66 -9.83 2.91
N ALA A 86 2.92 -10.16 3.16
CA ALA A 86 3.72 -11.05 2.34
C ALA A 86 4.39 -12.12 3.22
N ALA A 87 4.78 -13.25 2.60
CA ALA A 87 5.49 -14.31 3.33
C ALA A 87 6.83 -13.78 3.89
N ASP A 88 7.16 -14.15 5.13
CA ASP A 88 8.41 -13.73 5.79
C ASP A 88 9.60 -14.48 5.19
N PRO A 89 10.58 -13.79 4.56
CA PRO A 89 11.76 -14.42 3.99
C PRO A 89 12.56 -15.30 4.95
N ILE A 90 12.55 -15.01 6.26
CA ILE A 90 13.27 -15.82 7.26
C ILE A 90 12.64 -17.21 7.44
N SER A 91 11.33 -17.31 7.21
CA SER A 91 10.58 -18.57 7.35
C SER A 91 10.67 -19.48 6.12
N LEU A 92 11.25 -18.99 5.01
CA LEU A 92 11.32 -19.72 3.75
C LEU A 92 12.53 -20.65 3.71
N SER A 93 12.30 -21.88 3.24
CA SER A 93 13.37 -22.84 2.92
C SER A 93 13.76 -22.74 1.46
N PHE A 94 15.06 -22.85 1.17
CA PHE A 94 15.61 -22.82 -0.18
C PHE A 94 16.89 -23.63 -0.30
N ALA A 95 17.19 -24.06 -1.52
CA ALA A 95 18.38 -24.85 -1.83
C ALA A 95 19.68 -24.03 -1.65
N ASP A 96 20.80 -24.72 -1.41
CA ASP A 96 22.10 -24.04 -1.27
C ASP A 96 22.56 -23.47 -2.63
N ILE A 97 22.88 -22.17 -2.63
CA ILE A 97 23.14 -21.41 -3.85
C ILE A 97 24.65 -21.21 -4.02
N ASN A 98 25.23 -22.00 -4.93
CA ASN A 98 26.67 -21.99 -5.20
C ASN A 98 27.05 -21.32 -6.53
N SER A 99 26.09 -20.91 -7.36
CA SER A 99 26.33 -20.28 -8.66
C SER A 99 25.25 -19.26 -9.06
N GLY A 100 25.57 -18.32 -9.95
CA GLY A 100 24.64 -17.26 -10.40
C GLY A 100 23.43 -17.80 -11.17
N LYS A 101 23.63 -18.81 -12.01
CA LYS A 101 22.53 -19.47 -12.75
C LYS A 101 21.56 -20.20 -11.82
N SER A 102 22.08 -20.89 -10.79
CA SER A 102 21.22 -21.52 -9.76
C SER A 102 20.53 -20.48 -8.87
N LEU A 103 21.17 -19.33 -8.62
CA LEU A 103 20.62 -18.26 -7.78
C LEU A 103 19.32 -17.70 -8.37
N ILE A 104 19.32 -17.38 -9.66
CA ILE A 104 18.14 -16.78 -10.29
C ILE A 104 17.04 -17.81 -10.48
N LYS A 105 17.38 -19.07 -10.80
CA LYS A 105 16.40 -20.16 -10.83
C LYS A 105 15.73 -20.36 -9.47
N GLU A 106 16.52 -20.37 -8.40
CA GLU A 106 15.98 -20.49 -7.04
C GLU A 106 15.16 -19.25 -6.64
N LEU A 107 15.60 -18.05 -7.02
CA LEU A 107 14.84 -16.82 -6.81
C LEU A 107 13.47 -16.89 -7.49
N LEU A 108 13.44 -17.25 -8.77
CA LEU A 108 12.21 -17.38 -9.54
C LEU A 108 11.30 -18.46 -8.97
N ASN A 109 11.87 -19.58 -8.52
CA ASN A 109 11.13 -20.64 -7.85
C ASN A 109 10.43 -20.12 -6.57
N ILE A 110 11.18 -19.54 -5.64
CA ILE A 110 10.61 -19.01 -4.38
C ILE A 110 9.59 -17.91 -4.66
N THR A 111 9.90 -16.98 -5.56
CA THR A 111 8.98 -15.89 -5.91
C THR A 111 7.70 -16.39 -6.53
N SER A 112 7.76 -17.39 -7.42
CA SER A 112 6.56 -17.99 -8.00
C SER A 112 5.63 -18.62 -6.95
N ASN A 113 6.20 -19.21 -5.90
CA ASN A 113 5.45 -19.90 -4.84
C ASN A 113 4.87 -18.94 -3.80
N HIS A 114 5.60 -17.86 -3.47
CA HIS A 114 5.28 -17.01 -2.31
C HIS A 114 4.93 -15.55 -2.63
N TYR A 115 5.30 -15.04 -3.81
CA TYR A 115 5.20 -13.61 -4.16
C TYR A 115 4.69 -13.44 -5.60
N LYS A 116 3.38 -13.65 -5.80
CA LYS A 116 2.77 -13.76 -7.14
C LYS A 116 2.92 -12.48 -7.97
N ILE A 117 2.66 -11.31 -7.39
CA ILE A 117 2.72 -10.04 -8.13
C ILE A 117 4.17 -9.72 -8.52
N ALA A 118 5.11 -9.95 -7.61
CA ALA A 118 6.54 -9.85 -7.89
C ALA A 118 6.97 -10.80 -9.00
N PHE A 119 6.53 -12.05 -8.95
CA PHE A 119 6.87 -13.05 -9.95
C PHE A 119 6.39 -12.66 -11.36
N GLU A 120 5.20 -12.08 -11.50
CA GLU A 120 4.72 -11.60 -12.81
C GLU A 120 5.66 -10.57 -13.46
N LYS A 121 6.38 -9.78 -12.65
CA LYS A 121 7.40 -8.82 -13.13
C LYS A 121 8.76 -9.44 -13.35
N LEU A 122 9.07 -10.52 -12.63
CA LEU A 122 10.38 -11.17 -12.67
C LEU A 122 10.45 -12.34 -13.64
N LYS A 123 9.32 -12.95 -14.05
CA LYS A 123 9.31 -14.17 -14.87
C LYS A 123 10.12 -14.05 -16.16
N GLU A 124 10.13 -12.87 -16.78
CA GLU A 124 10.88 -12.59 -18.02
C GLU A 124 12.40 -12.66 -17.78
N LEU A 125 12.90 -12.44 -16.56
CA LEU A 125 14.31 -12.68 -16.22
C LEU A 125 14.70 -14.15 -16.38
N GLY A 126 13.77 -15.08 -16.18
CA GLY A 126 14.03 -16.50 -16.39
C GLY A 126 14.48 -16.79 -17.81
N ASP A 127 13.74 -16.24 -18.78
CA ASP A 127 14.02 -16.41 -20.21
C ASP A 127 15.36 -15.74 -20.60
N TYR A 128 15.68 -14.58 -20.03
CA TYR A 128 16.96 -13.88 -20.27
C TYR A 128 18.18 -14.61 -19.68
N VAL A 129 18.05 -15.23 -18.51
CA VAL A 129 19.17 -15.87 -17.80
C VAL A 129 19.60 -17.19 -18.43
N GLU A 130 18.70 -17.88 -19.13
CA GLU A 130 19.09 -19.04 -19.92
C GLU A 130 19.95 -18.67 -21.13
N GLN A 131 19.86 -17.42 -21.61
CA GLN A 131 20.59 -16.90 -22.76
C GLN A 131 21.87 -16.13 -22.40
N SER A 132 21.89 -15.47 -21.24
CA SER A 132 23.00 -14.64 -20.77
C SER A 132 23.73 -15.35 -19.63
N ASN A 133 25.03 -15.57 -19.76
CA ASN A 133 25.88 -16.17 -18.71
C ASN A 133 25.99 -15.23 -17.49
N LEU A 134 24.89 -15.02 -16.78
CA LEU A 134 24.77 -14.06 -15.69
C LEU A 134 25.48 -14.61 -14.44
N SER A 135 26.53 -13.92 -14.01
CA SER A 135 27.30 -14.26 -12.81
C SER A 135 26.69 -13.61 -11.56
N VAL A 136 26.97 -14.18 -10.38
CA VAL A 136 26.59 -13.57 -9.09
C VAL A 136 27.12 -12.13 -8.99
N GLU A 137 28.33 -11.89 -9.48
CA GLU A 137 28.97 -10.58 -9.50
C GLU A 137 28.16 -9.54 -10.28
N LEU A 138 27.61 -9.90 -11.45
CA LEU A 138 26.77 -8.98 -12.25
C LEU A 138 25.47 -8.62 -11.52
N VAL A 139 24.86 -9.58 -10.81
CA VAL A 139 23.67 -9.33 -9.99
C VAL A 139 24.00 -8.39 -8.83
N LEU A 140 25.11 -8.64 -8.13
CA LEU A 140 25.57 -7.78 -7.03
C LEU A 140 25.87 -6.36 -7.52
N LEU A 141 26.51 -6.21 -8.67
CA LEU A 141 26.76 -4.90 -9.28
C LEU A 141 25.46 -4.17 -9.61
N ALA A 142 24.49 -4.86 -10.23
CA ALA A 142 23.18 -4.28 -10.54
C ALA A 142 22.45 -3.82 -9.27
N MET A 143 22.55 -4.57 -8.17
CA MET A 143 21.99 -4.19 -6.87
C MET A 143 22.67 -2.95 -6.29
N HIS A 144 24.00 -2.87 -6.28
CA HIS A 144 24.72 -1.67 -5.84
C HIS A 144 24.30 -0.43 -6.65
N VAL A 145 24.18 -0.57 -7.97
CA VAL A 145 23.69 0.50 -8.85
C VAL A 145 22.26 0.91 -8.47
N ALA A 146 21.36 -0.06 -8.27
CA ALA A 146 19.98 0.21 -7.85
C ALA A 146 19.88 0.85 -6.45
N MET A 147 20.83 0.56 -5.56
CA MET A 147 20.93 1.16 -4.23
C MET A 147 21.58 2.56 -4.25
N GLY A 148 22.07 3.02 -5.40
CA GLY A 148 22.61 4.37 -5.59
C GLY A 148 24.13 4.46 -5.72
N THR A 149 24.85 3.33 -5.82
CA THR A 149 26.29 3.35 -6.13
C THR A 149 26.47 3.65 -7.62
N HIS A 150 26.90 4.87 -7.94
CA HIS A 150 26.97 5.35 -9.33
C HIS A 150 28.26 4.94 -10.07
N LYS A 151 29.28 4.45 -9.37
CA LYS A 151 30.56 4.05 -9.96
C LYS A 151 30.74 2.54 -9.86
N VAL A 152 30.93 1.88 -11.01
CA VAL A 152 31.12 0.43 -11.10
C VAL A 152 32.36 -0.02 -10.34
N ASP A 153 33.48 0.70 -10.42
CA ASP A 153 34.72 0.34 -9.72
C ASP A 153 34.57 0.42 -8.19
N GLN A 154 33.78 1.39 -7.73
CA GLN A 154 33.42 1.49 -6.31
C GLN A 154 32.57 0.29 -5.89
N ALA A 155 31.52 -0.03 -6.66
CA ALA A 155 30.69 -1.21 -6.40
C ALA A 155 31.50 -2.51 -6.44
N ARG A 156 32.44 -2.67 -7.38
CA ARG A 156 33.37 -3.81 -7.46
C ARG A 156 34.28 -3.90 -6.24
N SER A 157 34.79 -2.77 -5.75
CA SER A 157 35.63 -2.72 -4.54
C SER A 157 34.86 -3.05 -3.25
N GLU A 158 33.54 -2.85 -3.27
CA GLU A 158 32.61 -3.19 -2.18
C GLU A 158 32.18 -4.66 -2.23
N ILE A 159 32.37 -5.37 -3.35
CA ILE A 159 32.08 -6.79 -3.54
C ILE A 159 33.33 -7.61 -3.16
N SER A 160 33.28 -8.29 -2.03
CA SER A 160 34.36 -9.12 -1.50
C SER A 160 34.40 -10.50 -2.17
N VAL A 161 35.58 -11.13 -2.21
CA VAL A 161 35.75 -12.53 -2.68
C VAL A 161 34.90 -13.50 -1.86
N TYR A 162 34.63 -13.19 -0.58
CA TYR A 162 33.73 -13.97 0.26
C TYR A 162 32.25 -13.81 -0.14
N ASP A 163 31.87 -12.69 -0.76
CA ASP A 163 30.50 -12.45 -1.25
C ASP A 163 30.08 -13.48 -2.30
N THR A 164 31.05 -14.02 -3.03
CA THR A 164 30.83 -15.04 -4.05
C THR A 164 30.73 -16.48 -3.52
N LYS A 165 31.21 -16.78 -2.29
CA LYS A 165 31.36 -18.17 -1.78
C LYS A 165 30.59 -18.55 -0.51
N LYS A 166 30.28 -17.60 0.39
CA LYS A 166 29.57 -17.89 1.67
C LYS A 166 28.47 -16.87 2.03
N VAL A 167 28.41 -15.74 1.33
CA VAL A 167 27.41 -14.66 1.55
C VAL A 167 26.29 -14.72 0.50
N SER A 168 26.31 -15.65 -0.46
CA SER A 168 25.22 -15.85 -1.43
C SER A 168 23.87 -16.00 -0.73
N LYS A 169 23.81 -16.71 0.40
CA LYS A 169 22.62 -16.84 1.25
C LYS A 169 22.17 -15.53 1.89
N ILE A 170 23.08 -14.68 2.35
CA ILE A 170 22.77 -13.38 2.97
C ILE A 170 22.21 -12.44 1.90
N TRP A 171 22.89 -12.35 0.76
CA TRP A 171 22.46 -11.56 -0.39
C TRP A 171 21.11 -12.03 -0.93
N PHE A 172 20.93 -13.34 -1.05
CA PHE A 172 19.67 -13.93 -1.47
C PHE A 172 18.54 -13.60 -0.50
N ILE A 173 18.77 -13.70 0.81
CA ILE A 173 17.79 -13.30 1.82
C ILE A 173 17.47 -11.80 1.71
N GLN A 174 18.46 -10.92 1.54
CA GLN A 174 18.23 -9.48 1.32
C GLN A 174 17.37 -9.20 0.08
N LEU A 175 17.61 -9.96 -1.00
CA LEU A 175 16.82 -9.88 -2.22
C LEU A 175 15.38 -10.33 -1.97
N LEU A 176 15.17 -11.44 -1.24
CA LEU A 176 13.85 -11.89 -0.82
C LEU A 176 13.13 -10.85 0.06
N PHE A 177 13.82 -10.19 0.99
CA PHE A 177 13.24 -9.07 1.76
C PHE A 177 12.80 -7.91 0.88
N THR A 178 13.54 -7.64 -0.20
CA THR A 178 13.17 -6.61 -1.18
C THR A 178 11.92 -7.02 -1.95
N ILE A 179 11.84 -8.28 -2.38
CA ILE A 179 10.68 -8.84 -3.07
C ILE A 179 9.44 -8.89 -2.18
N ALA A 180 9.55 -9.40 -0.95
CA ALA A 180 8.44 -9.46 0.00
C ALA A 180 7.84 -8.07 0.26
N ARG A 181 8.70 -7.05 0.37
CA ARG A 181 8.25 -5.66 0.51
C ARG A 181 7.58 -5.11 -0.75
N TYR A 182 8.10 -5.43 -1.93
CA TYR A 182 7.43 -5.08 -3.19
C TYR A 182 6.03 -5.69 -3.24
N GLU A 183 5.91 -7.00 -2.95
CA GLU A 183 4.65 -7.73 -2.94
C GLU A 183 3.63 -7.04 -2.04
N ALA A 184 4.00 -6.78 -0.78
CA ALA A 184 3.14 -6.09 0.18
C ALA A 184 2.69 -4.71 -0.32
N PHE A 185 3.58 -3.94 -0.93
CA PHE A 185 3.26 -2.63 -1.48
C PHE A 185 2.37 -2.70 -2.73
N ALA A 186 2.59 -3.69 -3.59
CA ALA A 186 1.77 -3.91 -4.77
C ALA A 186 0.33 -4.28 -4.38
N ILE A 187 0.16 -5.17 -3.39
CA ILE A 187 -1.15 -5.47 -2.78
C ILE A 187 -1.82 -4.19 -2.28
N ILE A 188 -1.10 -3.35 -1.54
CA ILE A 188 -1.64 -2.08 -1.05
C ILE A 188 -2.13 -1.19 -2.19
N ASN A 189 -1.32 -1.01 -3.24
CA ASN A 189 -1.68 -0.13 -4.35
C ASN A 189 -2.86 -0.66 -5.17
N GLU A 190 -2.87 -1.96 -5.47
CA GLU A 190 -3.97 -2.59 -6.19
C GLU A 190 -5.27 -2.39 -5.41
N ARG A 191 -5.29 -2.73 -4.11
CA ARG A 191 -6.46 -2.57 -3.25
C ARG A 191 -6.87 -1.11 -3.05
N ALA A 192 -5.90 -0.20 -2.98
CA ALA A 192 -6.16 1.24 -2.88
C ALA A 192 -6.79 1.80 -4.16
N SER A 193 -6.40 1.26 -5.33
CA SER A 193 -6.91 1.66 -6.63
C SER A 193 -8.35 1.21 -6.89
N VAL A 194 -8.78 0.12 -6.24
CA VAL A 194 -10.15 -0.39 -6.31
C VAL A 194 -11.10 0.65 -5.73
N ARG A 195 -11.76 1.40 -6.63
CA ARG A 195 -12.80 2.36 -6.27
C ARG A 195 -13.98 1.59 -5.70
N ARG A 196 -14.10 1.59 -4.37
CA ARG A 196 -15.36 1.18 -3.74
C ARG A 196 -16.49 2.07 -4.28
N PRO A 197 -17.68 1.51 -4.55
CA PRO A 197 -18.83 2.35 -4.81
C PRO A 197 -18.94 3.36 -3.67
N ARG A 198 -19.07 4.65 -4.04
CA ARG A 198 -19.23 5.70 -3.03
C ARG A 198 -20.38 5.28 -2.11
N LYS A 199 -20.26 5.51 -0.79
CA LYS A 199 -21.28 5.07 0.20
C LYS A 199 -22.73 5.50 -0.12
N ASP A 200 -22.95 6.54 -0.93
CA ASP A 200 -24.28 6.94 -1.46
C ASP A 200 -24.83 6.08 -2.59
N LYS A 201 -23.97 5.36 -3.31
CA LYS A 201 -24.37 4.37 -4.32
C LYS A 201 -24.58 2.98 -3.71
N ASP A 202 -24.41 2.84 -2.40
CA ASP A 202 -24.77 1.63 -1.67
C ASP A 202 -26.30 1.47 -1.66
N LEU A 203 -26.78 0.48 -2.41
CA LEU A 203 -28.20 0.15 -2.53
C LEU A 203 -28.82 -0.17 -1.17
N LYS A 204 -28.06 -0.77 -0.25
CA LYS A 204 -28.53 -1.07 1.12
C LYS A 204 -28.77 0.20 1.92
N LEU A 205 -27.86 1.18 1.84
CA LEU A 205 -28.03 2.47 2.53
C LEU A 205 -29.25 3.23 1.99
N ARG A 206 -29.45 3.22 0.67
CA ARG A 206 -30.63 3.83 0.03
C ARG A 206 -31.93 3.16 0.47
N ALA A 207 -31.96 1.82 0.52
CA ALA A 207 -33.11 1.07 1.00
C ALA A 207 -33.42 1.37 2.48
N SER A 208 -32.41 1.45 3.34
CA SER A 208 -32.58 1.79 4.76
C SER A 208 -33.10 3.22 4.96
N ILE A 209 -32.59 4.21 4.22
CA ILE A 209 -33.10 5.59 4.27
C ILE A 209 -34.54 5.64 3.75
N LYS A 210 -34.84 4.93 2.66
CA LYS A 210 -36.19 4.86 2.08
C LYS A 210 -37.19 4.31 3.11
N LYS A 211 -36.85 3.20 3.78
CA LYS A 211 -37.67 2.58 4.83
C LYS A 211 -38.00 3.55 5.98
N GLU A 212 -37.01 4.26 6.51
CA GLU A 212 -37.23 5.22 7.60
C GLU A 212 -38.07 6.43 7.17
N VAL A 213 -37.90 6.87 5.92
CA VAL A 213 -38.70 7.97 5.35
C VAL A 213 -40.14 7.53 5.10
N ASP A 214 -40.35 6.33 4.56
CA ASP A 214 -41.67 5.78 4.31
C ASP A 214 -42.43 5.52 5.63
N LEU A 215 -41.76 5.05 6.69
CA LEU A 215 -42.33 4.90 8.04
C LEU A 215 -42.78 6.25 8.65
N ALA A 216 -41.99 7.30 8.43
CA ALA A 216 -42.35 8.64 8.89
C ALA A 216 -43.58 9.17 8.12
N LYS A 217 -43.61 8.96 6.80
CA LYS A 217 -44.74 9.35 5.93
C LYS A 217 -46.01 8.59 6.26
N SER A 218 -45.95 7.27 6.47
CA SER A 218 -47.11 6.45 6.84
C SER A 218 -47.69 6.85 8.20
N SER A 219 -46.86 7.44 9.07
CA SER A 219 -47.28 7.98 10.37
C SER A 219 -47.70 9.46 10.31
N ASN A 220 -47.89 10.03 9.12
CA ASN A 220 -48.17 11.47 8.89
C ASN A 220 -47.17 12.44 9.54
N LYS A 221 -45.91 12.00 9.75
CA LYS A 221 -44.84 12.80 10.37
C LYS A 221 -43.79 13.21 9.33
N LYS A 222 -43.22 14.40 9.50
CA LYS A 222 -42.06 14.82 8.71
C LYS A 222 -40.84 13.97 9.09
N PRO A 223 -40.07 13.44 8.11
CA PRO A 223 -38.89 12.65 8.41
C PRO A 223 -37.85 13.45 9.20
N ASN A 224 -37.52 12.99 10.42
CA ASN A 224 -36.48 13.61 11.23
C ASN A 224 -35.09 13.17 10.73
N GLN A 225 -34.50 13.98 9.85
CA GLN A 225 -33.19 13.71 9.25
C GLN A 225 -32.07 13.55 10.29
N THR A 226 -32.17 14.23 11.44
CA THR A 226 -31.17 14.13 12.52
C THR A 226 -31.25 12.77 13.21
N ALA A 227 -32.46 12.24 13.43
CA ALA A 227 -32.66 10.92 14.02
C ALA A 227 -32.17 9.82 13.05
N ILE A 228 -32.50 9.93 11.76
CA ILE A 228 -32.04 9.01 10.71
C ILE A 228 -30.51 9.04 10.60
N ALA A 229 -29.90 10.23 10.64
CA ALA A 229 -28.45 10.41 10.62
C ALA A 229 -27.75 9.68 11.78
N LYS A 230 -28.29 9.82 13.00
CA LYS A 230 -27.77 9.12 14.19
C LYS A 230 -27.94 7.61 14.06
N LYS A 231 -29.12 7.13 13.64
CA LYS A 231 -29.42 5.70 13.50
C LYS A 231 -28.55 5.00 12.46
N LEU A 232 -28.24 5.68 11.35
CA LEU A 232 -27.45 5.14 10.24
C LEU A 232 -25.97 5.53 10.29
N ASN A 233 -25.54 6.22 11.35
CA ASN A 233 -24.17 6.70 11.54
C ASN A 233 -23.59 7.47 10.32
N ILE A 234 -24.37 8.41 9.79
CA ILE A 234 -23.99 9.29 8.67
C ILE A 234 -24.34 10.75 8.99
N SER A 235 -23.75 11.71 8.25
CA SER A 235 -24.02 13.12 8.50
C SER A 235 -25.44 13.54 8.10
N LYS A 236 -26.03 14.52 8.81
CA LYS A 236 -27.37 15.06 8.50
C LYS A 236 -27.45 15.64 7.08
N GLN A 237 -26.42 16.38 6.66
CA GLN A 237 -26.33 16.91 5.29
C GLN A 237 -26.38 15.79 4.24
N ARG A 238 -25.75 14.64 4.54
CA ARG A 238 -25.74 13.47 3.67
C ARG A 238 -27.11 12.82 3.55
N VAL A 239 -27.83 12.67 4.67
CA VAL A 239 -29.22 12.19 4.67
C VAL A 239 -30.11 13.09 3.81
N GLY A 240 -30.02 14.41 4.00
CA GLY A 240 -30.83 15.38 3.23
C GLY A 240 -30.62 15.30 1.72
N LYS A 241 -29.37 15.11 1.27
CA LYS A 241 -29.06 14.92 -0.15
C LYS A 241 -29.68 13.63 -0.71
N LEU A 242 -29.56 12.52 0.00
CA LEU A 242 -30.08 11.22 -0.43
C LEU A 242 -31.61 11.19 -0.48
N ILE A 243 -32.29 11.87 0.46
CA ILE A 243 -33.76 12.00 0.44
C ILE A 243 -34.23 12.77 -0.80
N LYS A 244 -33.54 13.87 -1.17
CA LYS A 244 -33.86 14.65 -2.38
C LYS A 244 -33.66 13.83 -3.66
N GLU A 245 -32.68 12.94 -3.69
CA GLU A 245 -32.44 12.04 -4.83
C GLU A 245 -33.49 10.91 -4.92
N LEU A 246 -33.96 10.38 -3.79
CA LEU A 246 -34.96 9.29 -3.73
C LEU A 246 -36.39 9.78 -3.98
N TYR A 247 -36.70 11.02 -3.56
CA TYR A 247 -38.00 11.66 -3.77
C TYR A 247 -37.79 13.02 -4.42
N PRO A 248 -37.41 13.06 -5.71
CA PRO A 248 -37.31 14.30 -6.43
C PRO A 248 -38.70 14.94 -6.47
N VAL A 249 -38.81 16.17 -5.98
CA VAL A 249 -40.03 16.96 -6.14
C VAL A 249 -40.17 17.20 -7.64
N PRO A 250 -41.34 16.92 -8.26
CA PRO A 250 -41.59 17.30 -9.65
C PRO A 250 -41.25 18.78 -9.81
N LYS A 251 -40.48 19.13 -10.84
CA LYS A 251 -40.28 20.53 -11.21
C LYS A 251 -41.64 21.05 -11.73
N GLY A 252 -42.51 21.46 -10.81
CA GLY A 252 -43.72 22.19 -11.14
C GLY A 252 -43.34 23.50 -11.82
N ASP A 253 -44.07 23.83 -12.87
CA ASP A 253 -43.85 24.95 -13.78
C ASP A 253 -43.45 26.22 -13.05
N ARG A 254 -42.34 26.83 -13.49
CA ARG A 254 -42.06 28.22 -13.16
C ARG A 254 -43.24 29.01 -13.72
N LYS A 255 -44.06 29.58 -12.85
CA LYS A 255 -45.05 30.59 -13.24
C LYS A 255 -44.33 31.62 -14.11
N CYS A 256 -44.73 31.74 -15.37
CA CYS A 256 -44.45 32.92 -16.16
C CYS A 256 -45.10 34.09 -15.43
N ASP A 257 -44.29 35.03 -14.96
CA ASP A 257 -44.76 36.34 -14.56
C ASP A 257 -45.28 37.02 -15.84
N ILE A 258 -46.59 36.97 -16.04
CA ILE A 258 -47.27 37.81 -17.03
C ILE A 258 -47.17 39.24 -16.49
N HIS A 259 -46.29 40.03 -17.10
CA HIS A 259 -46.34 41.48 -16.97
C HIS A 259 -47.71 41.95 -17.45
N THR A 260 -48.58 42.34 -16.52
CA THR A 260 -49.70 43.23 -16.79
C THR A 260 -49.13 44.56 -17.25
N ALA A 261 -49.17 44.81 -18.56
CA ALA A 261 -49.11 46.15 -19.11
C ALA A 261 -50.45 46.82 -18.77
N THR A 262 -50.43 47.76 -17.83
CA THR A 262 -51.49 48.74 -17.66
C THR A 262 -51.28 49.88 -18.67
N ASN A 263 -52.36 50.22 -19.37
CA ASN A 263 -52.54 51.39 -20.24
C ASN A 263 -52.13 52.69 -19.57
#